data_AF-A0A2N5THT9-F1
#
_entry.id   AF-A0A2N5THT9-F1
#
_cell.length_a   1.000
_cell.length_b   1.000
_cell.length_c   1.000
_cell.angle_alpha   90.00
_cell.angle_beta   90.00
_cell.angle_gamma   90.00
#
_symmetry.space_group_name_H-M   'P 1'
#
loop_
_entity.id
_entity.type
_entity.pdbx_description
1 polymer ?
#
loop_
_entity_poly.entity_id
_entity_poly.type
_entity_poly.pdbx_seq_one_letter_code
_entity_poly.pdbx_strand_id
1 'polypeptide(L)'
;MAGTGFGKSRILEMYVHLFAKSSKPVVLVPNPLDTLGNNQVQEKIAQNFTAVNLKKLTFNQRVADEILRGAYNFVYLSPEIFLNNKMFTELYFDTKFQDRLVLTVVDEAHLIYSWGLVASGKAKKSSAHKRHQDKALFRPSYGDMGCRLMATISSPLLMLSATC
;
A
#
# COMPACT_ATOMS: atom_id res chain seq x y z
N MET A 1 -3.28 16.31 2.90
CA MET A 1 -4.12 16.20 1.69
C MET A 1 -3.48 17.04 0.59
N ALA A 2 -3.40 16.51 -0.62
CA ALA A 2 -2.89 17.25 -1.78
C ALA A 2 -3.60 16.74 -3.04
N GLY A 3 -3.85 17.62 -4.01
CA GLY A 3 -4.50 17.25 -5.28
C GLY A 3 -3.69 16.22 -6.07
N THR A 4 -4.31 15.59 -7.06
CA THR A 4 -3.61 14.72 -8.03
C THR A 4 -2.58 15.56 -8.80
N GLY A 5 -1.38 15.03 -9.03
CA GLY A 5 -0.28 15.77 -9.69
C GLY A 5 0.58 16.65 -8.79
N PHE A 6 0.26 16.83 -7.50
CA PHE A 6 1.04 17.66 -6.56
C PHE A 6 2.33 17.01 -6.03
N GLY A 7 2.86 15.98 -6.69
CA GLY A 7 4.15 15.37 -6.31
C GLY A 7 4.14 14.60 -4.99
N LYS A 8 2.98 14.07 -4.56
CA LYS A 8 2.88 13.17 -3.38
C LYS A 8 3.87 12.00 -3.44
N SER A 9 4.21 11.54 -4.66
CA SER A 9 5.21 10.51 -4.92
C SER A 9 6.62 10.88 -4.43
N ARG A 10 6.98 12.16 -4.43
CA ARG A 10 8.31 12.67 -4.01
C ARG A 10 8.54 12.56 -2.51
N ILE A 11 7.48 12.62 -1.71
CA ILE A 11 7.58 12.40 -0.25
C ILE A 11 8.11 10.99 0.00
N LEU A 12 7.60 10.00 -0.74
CA LEU A 12 8.02 8.61 -0.58
C LEU A 12 9.49 8.40 -0.98
N GLU A 13 9.94 9.10 -2.03
CA GLU A 13 11.34 9.10 -2.48
C GLU A 13 12.27 9.68 -1.42
N MET A 14 11.85 10.77 -0.77
CA MET A 14 12.62 11.38 0.32
C MET A 14 12.83 10.40 1.47
N TYR A 15 11.80 9.63 1.86
CA TYR A 15 11.95 8.60 2.88
C TYR A 15 12.98 7.53 2.51
N VAL A 16 12.98 7.05 1.26
CA VAL A 16 14.01 6.10 0.80
C VAL A 16 15.41 6.69 0.94
N HIS A 17 15.59 7.98 0.65
CA HIS A 17 16.89 8.66 0.74
C HIS A 17 17.35 8.98 2.16
N LEU A 18 16.47 8.95 3.17
CA LEU A 18 16.86 9.14 4.57
C LEU A 18 17.65 7.95 5.14
N PHE A 19 17.58 6.79 4.49
CA PHE A 19 18.25 5.57 4.94
C PHE A 19 19.47 5.26 4.07
N ALA A 20 20.50 4.65 4.68
CA ALA A 20 21.68 4.21 3.96
C ALA A 20 21.32 3.17 2.88
N LYS A 21 21.90 3.27 1.68
CA LYS A 21 21.65 2.29 0.60
C LYS A 21 21.91 0.83 1.02
N SER A 22 22.84 0.61 1.96
CA SER A 22 23.14 -0.70 2.52
C SER A 22 21.99 -1.32 3.33
N SER A 23 21.09 -0.51 3.91
CA SER A 23 19.90 -1.03 4.61
C SER A 23 18.87 -1.60 3.63
N LYS A 24 18.94 -1.23 2.34
CA LYS A 24 17.98 -1.57 1.29
C LYS A 24 16.55 -1.19 1.71
N PRO A 25 16.28 0.11 1.88
CA PRO A 25 15.00 0.60 2.37
C PRO A 25 13.86 0.24 1.40
N VAL A 26 12.75 -0.21 1.98
CA VAL A 26 11.52 -0.62 1.29
C VAL A 26 10.36 0.27 1.74
N VAL A 27 9.66 0.85 0.76
CA VAL A 27 8.36 1.49 0.92
C VAL A 27 7.29 0.54 0.43
N LEU A 28 6.36 0.18 1.32
CA LEU A 28 5.21 -0.66 0.99
C LEU A 28 4.00 0.21 0.68
N VAL A 29 3.31 -0.06 -0.43
CA VAL A 29 2.15 0.72 -0.86
C VAL A 29 0.97 -0.21 -1.16
N PRO A 30 0.15 -0.56 -0.15
CA PRO A 30 -1.13 -1.24 -0.37
C PRO A 30 -2.06 -0.29 -1.13
N ASN A 31 -2.19 -0.51 -2.44
CA ASN A 31 -2.92 0.40 -3.30
C ASN A 31 -4.39 -0.03 -3.39
N PRO A 32 -5.35 0.76 -2.90
CA PRO A 32 -6.77 0.43 -2.99
C PRO A 32 -7.31 0.30 -4.41
N LEU A 33 -6.61 0.87 -5.41
CA LEU A 33 -7.01 0.88 -6.80
C LEU A 33 -6.08 -0.02 -7.62
N ASP A 34 -6.54 -1.25 -7.88
CA ASP A 34 -5.81 -2.29 -8.63
C ASP A 34 -5.25 -1.83 -9.99
N THR A 35 -5.87 -0.82 -10.61
CA THR A 35 -5.50 -0.34 -11.95
C THR A 35 -4.28 0.58 -11.96
N LEU A 36 -3.83 1.09 -10.81
CA LEU A 36 -2.82 2.16 -10.78
C LEU A 36 -1.37 1.66 -10.54
N GLY A 37 -1.21 0.47 -9.95
CA GLY A 37 0.12 -0.01 -9.52
C GLY A 37 1.14 -0.16 -10.64
N ASN A 38 0.71 -0.53 -11.86
CA ASN A 38 1.62 -0.64 -13.00
C ASN A 38 2.20 0.71 -13.43
N ASN A 39 1.38 1.76 -13.46
CA ASN A 39 1.82 3.11 -13.81
C ASN A 39 2.81 3.64 -12.78
N GLN A 40 2.52 3.42 -11.49
CA GLN A 40 3.42 3.80 -10.40
C GLN A 40 4.78 3.08 -10.49
N VAL A 41 4.80 1.79 -10.82
CA VAL A 41 6.06 1.07 -11.06
C VAL A 41 6.86 1.69 -12.21
N GLN A 42 6.22 1.99 -13.35
CA GLN A 42 6.90 2.62 -14.49
C GLN A 42 7.47 3.99 -14.12
N GLU A 43 6.71 4.81 -13.39
CA GLU A 43 7.19 6.11 -12.88
C GLU A 43 8.42 5.95 -11.99
N LYS A 44 8.42 4.98 -11.06
CA LYS A 44 9.56 4.72 -10.17
C LYS A 44 10.80 4.24 -10.90
N ILE A 45 10.64 3.37 -11.90
CA ILE A 45 11.74 2.93 -12.75
C ILE A 45 12.33 4.10 -13.53
N ALA A 46 11.49 4.98 -14.09
CA ALA A 46 11.94 6.19 -14.79
C ALA A 46 12.72 7.17 -13.88
N GLN A 47 12.49 7.10 -12.56
CA GLN A 47 13.20 7.85 -11.54
C GLN A 47 14.45 7.14 -11.00
N ASN A 48 14.87 6.00 -11.58
CA ASN A 48 15.98 5.16 -11.15
C ASN A 48 15.78 4.43 -9.81
N PHE A 49 14.54 4.14 -9.42
CA PHE A 49 14.24 3.25 -8.30
C PHE A 49 13.86 1.85 -8.79
N THR A 50 14.07 0.86 -7.93
CA THR A 50 13.53 -0.48 -8.17
C THR A 50 12.12 -0.59 -7.59
N ALA A 51 11.18 -1.08 -8.39
CA ALA A 51 9.78 -1.18 -8.00
C ALA A 51 9.12 -2.45 -8.54
N VAL A 52 8.16 -2.99 -7.79
CA VAL A 52 7.36 -4.16 -8.20
C VAL A 52 5.90 -3.94 -7.84
N ASN A 53 5.00 -4.44 -8.70
CA ASN A 53 3.57 -4.50 -8.44
C ASN A 53 3.13 -5.95 -8.27
N LEU A 54 2.71 -6.31 -7.06
CA LEU A 54 2.24 -7.64 -6.72
C LEU A 54 0.79 -7.78 -7.17
N LYS A 55 0.55 -8.72 -8.08
CA LYS A 55 -0.79 -9.15 -8.48
C LYS A 55 -1.00 -10.58 -8.05
N LYS A 56 -2.27 -10.97 -7.84
CA LYS A 56 -2.63 -12.32 -7.37
C LYS A 56 -2.01 -13.44 -8.21
N LEU A 57 -1.89 -13.24 -9.52
CA LEU A 57 -1.34 -14.21 -10.46
C LEU A 57 0.19 -14.16 -10.59
N THR A 58 0.84 -13.06 -10.19
CA THR A 58 2.27 -12.84 -10.39
C THR A 58 3.09 -12.97 -9.10
N PHE A 59 2.44 -12.88 -7.94
CA PHE A 59 3.12 -13.05 -6.66
C PHE A 59 3.36 -14.53 -6.35
N ASN A 60 4.64 -14.91 -6.37
CA ASN A 60 5.14 -16.27 -6.13
C ASN A 60 6.36 -16.25 -5.20
N GLN A 61 6.87 -17.42 -4.80
CA GLN A 61 7.98 -17.54 -3.85
C GLN A 61 9.24 -16.79 -4.32
N ARG A 62 9.55 -16.85 -5.61
CA ARG A 62 10.72 -16.15 -6.16
C ARG A 62 10.63 -14.64 -5.94
N VAL A 63 9.46 -14.04 -6.20
CA VAL A 63 9.24 -12.61 -5.98
C VAL A 63 9.29 -12.29 -4.48
N ALA A 64 8.74 -13.14 -3.61
CA ALA A 64 8.86 -12.98 -2.16
C ALA A 64 10.32 -12.98 -1.69
N ASP A 65 11.15 -13.89 -2.20
CA ASP A 65 12.59 -13.97 -1.88
C ASP A 65 13.37 -12.75 -2.41
N GLU A 66 12.99 -12.20 -3.57
CA GLU A 66 13.55 -10.95 -4.09
C GLU A 66 13.22 -9.77 -3.18
N ILE A 67 11.97 -9.66 -2.71
CA ILE A 67 11.55 -8.62 -1.77
C ILE A 67 12.32 -8.75 -0.45
N LEU A 68 12.42 -9.96 0.09
CA LEU A 68 13.13 -10.23 1.36
C LEU A 68 14.61 -9.85 1.29
N ARG A 69 15.25 -10.06 0.13
CA ARG A 69 16.64 -9.67 -0.14
C ARG A 69 16.82 -8.16 -0.39
N GLY A 70 15.72 -7.40 -0.43
CA GLY A 70 15.72 -5.95 -0.68
C GLY A 70 16.01 -5.60 -2.14
N ALA A 71 15.51 -6.39 -3.10
CA ALA A 71 15.67 -6.10 -4.52
C ALA A 71 14.88 -4.86 -4.98
N TYR A 72 13.82 -4.49 -4.25
CA TYR A 72 12.89 -3.42 -4.60
C TYR A 72 12.88 -2.33 -3.53
N ASN A 73 12.95 -1.06 -3.94
CA ASN A 73 12.71 0.08 -3.05
C ASN A 73 11.21 0.33 -2.84
N PHE A 74 10.39 0.03 -3.84
CA PHE A 74 8.93 0.22 -3.79
C PHE A 74 8.20 -1.09 -4.06
N VAL A 75 7.32 -1.49 -3.15
CA VAL A 75 6.46 -2.67 -3.29
C VAL A 75 5.01 -2.21 -3.31
N TYR A 76 4.40 -2.24 -4.49
CA TYR A 76 2.98 -2.00 -4.68
C TYR A 76 2.24 -3.33 -4.63
N LEU A 77 1.05 -3.35 -4.04
CA LEU A 77 0.23 -4.56 -3.97
C LEU A 77 -1.23 -4.22 -3.80
N SER A 78 -2.09 -5.13 -4.28
CA SER A 78 -3.52 -5.01 -4.04
C SER A 78 -3.88 -5.26 -2.57
N PRO A 79 -5.02 -4.74 -2.10
CA PRO A 79 -5.49 -5.02 -0.75
C PRO A 79 -5.80 -6.51 -0.53
N GLU A 80 -6.21 -7.25 -1.56
CA GLU A 80 -6.45 -8.70 -1.44
C GLU A 80 -5.16 -9.45 -1.12
N ILE A 81 -4.04 -9.10 -1.75
CA ILE A 81 -2.76 -9.71 -1.41
C ILE A 81 -2.36 -9.28 -0.01
N PHE A 82 -2.50 -7.99 0.29
CA PHE A 82 -2.15 -7.46 1.59
C PHE A 82 -2.94 -8.12 2.72
N LEU A 83 -4.21 -8.51 2.51
CA LEU A 83 -5.07 -9.05 3.57
C LEU A 83 -5.17 -10.58 3.56
N ASN A 84 -5.24 -11.20 2.39
CA ASN A 84 -5.68 -12.60 2.23
C ASN A 84 -4.63 -13.52 1.61
N ASN A 85 -3.38 -13.07 1.46
CA ASN A 85 -2.30 -13.92 0.94
C ASN A 85 -1.37 -14.38 2.06
N LYS A 86 -1.35 -15.69 2.35
CA LYS A 86 -0.54 -16.29 3.42
C LYS A 86 0.96 -16.05 3.24
N MET A 87 1.47 -16.22 2.02
CA MET A 87 2.90 -16.00 1.72
C MET A 87 3.29 -14.53 1.93
N PHE A 88 2.40 -13.59 1.57
CA PHE A 88 2.64 -12.17 1.87
C PHE A 88 2.57 -11.90 3.37
N THR A 89 1.67 -12.56 4.10
CA THR A 89 1.62 -12.47 5.57
C THR A 89 2.91 -12.91 6.21
N GLU A 90 3.46 -14.05 5.81
CA GLU A 90 4.73 -14.55 6.31
C GLU A 90 5.89 -13.59 5.97
N LEU A 91 5.96 -13.11 4.73
CA LEU A 91 6.94 -12.10 4.31
C LEU A 91 6.81 -10.79 5.10
N TYR A 92 5.58 -10.33 5.32
CA TYR A 92 5.30 -9.07 6.01
C TYR A 92 5.76 -9.12 7.46
N PHE A 93 5.58 -10.24 8.16
CA PHE A 93 6.01 -10.37 9.55
C PHE A 93 7.44 -10.91 9.71
N ASP A 94 8.17 -11.16 8.63
CA ASP A 94 9.58 -11.54 8.68
C ASP A 94 10.43 -10.39 9.24
N THR A 95 11.32 -10.70 10.18
CA THR A 95 12.14 -9.68 10.87
C THR A 95 13.10 -8.97 9.92
N LYS A 96 13.70 -9.68 8.95
CA LYS A 96 14.58 -9.07 7.95
C LYS A 96 13.81 -8.16 7.01
N PHE A 97 12.56 -8.47 6.71
CA PHE A 97 11.72 -7.58 5.93
C PHE A 97 11.33 -6.35 6.76
N GLN A 98 10.92 -6.53 8.01
CA GLN A 98 10.56 -5.42 8.91
C GLN A 98 11.72 -4.44 9.14
N ASP A 99 12.97 -4.93 9.26
CA ASP A 99 14.17 -4.07 9.37
C ASP A 99 14.42 -3.20 8.13
N ARG A 100 13.91 -3.63 6.96
CA ARG A 100 14.00 -2.90 5.70
C ARG A 100 12.79 -2.00 5.44
N LEU A 101 11.66 -2.29 6.08
CA LEU A 101 10.40 -1.58 5.86
C LEU A 101 10.48 -0.21 6.53
N VAL A 102 10.72 0.83 5.73
CA VAL A 102 10.91 2.20 6.24
C VAL A 102 9.64 3.03 6.26
N LEU A 103 8.64 2.63 5.47
CA LEU A 103 7.38 3.35 5.34
C LEU A 103 6.31 2.44 4.76
N THR A 104 5.12 2.47 5.36
CA THR A 104 3.91 1.93 4.74
C THR A 104 3.01 3.09 4.32
N VAL A 105 2.53 3.06 3.08
CA VAL A 105 1.77 4.15 2.47
C VAL A 105 0.43 3.64 2.01
N VAL A 106 -0.63 4.24 2.54
CA VAL A 106 -1.98 4.06 1.99
C VAL A 106 -2.26 5.24 1.07
N ASP A 107 -2.42 4.97 -0.21
CA ASP A 107 -3.02 5.93 -1.14
C ASP A 107 -4.55 5.87 -1.05
N GLU A 108 -5.23 6.95 -1.40
CA GLU A 108 -6.70 7.10 -1.29
C GLU A 108 -7.30 6.65 0.05
N ALA A 109 -6.69 7.07 1.16
CA ALA A 109 -7.10 6.71 2.52
C ALA A 109 -8.57 7.01 2.86
N HIS A 110 -9.21 7.95 2.15
CA HIS A 110 -10.65 8.20 2.28
C HIS A 110 -11.51 6.97 1.91
N LEU A 111 -10.99 6.09 1.02
CA LEU A 111 -11.61 4.81 0.69
C LEU A 111 -11.55 3.85 1.90
N ILE A 112 -10.44 3.80 2.64
CA ILE A 112 -10.33 2.96 3.85
C ILE A 112 -11.40 3.31 4.88
N TYR A 113 -11.61 4.61 5.14
CA TYR A 113 -12.65 5.05 6.08
C TYR A 113 -14.04 4.62 5.61
N SER A 114 -14.34 4.83 4.34
CA SER A 114 -15.60 4.43 3.72
C SER A 114 -15.82 2.91 3.80
N TRP A 115 -14.75 2.14 3.62
CA TRP A 115 -14.71 0.68 3.75
C TRP A 115 -14.96 0.20 5.18
N GLY A 116 -14.34 0.81 6.18
CA GLY A 116 -14.58 0.49 7.58
C GLY A 116 -16.03 0.77 8.04
N LEU A 117 -16.65 1.85 7.57
CA LEU A 117 -18.04 2.16 7.92
C LEU A 117 -19.05 1.14 7.39
N VAL A 118 -18.82 0.61 6.19
CA VAL A 118 -19.70 -0.39 5.60
C VAL A 118 -19.42 -1.78 6.18
N ALA A 119 -18.15 -2.15 6.41
CA ALA A 119 -17.79 -3.42 7.05
C ALA A 119 -18.40 -3.53 8.46
N SER A 120 -18.44 -2.42 9.21
CA SER A 120 -19.10 -2.34 10.52
C SER A 120 -20.62 -2.21 10.47
N GLY A 121 -21.24 -2.23 9.28
CA GLY A 121 -22.68 -2.07 9.10
C GLY A 121 -23.23 -0.67 9.40
N LYS A 122 -22.37 0.28 9.80
CA LYS A 122 -22.72 1.66 10.17
C LYS A 122 -23.07 2.55 8.97
N ALA A 123 -22.66 2.15 7.76
CA ALA A 123 -22.96 2.89 6.53
C ALA A 123 -24.45 3.02 6.21
N LYS A 124 -25.31 2.10 6.68
CA LYS A 124 -26.79 2.17 6.50
C LYS A 124 -27.42 3.43 7.12
N LYS A 125 -26.72 4.12 8.02
CA LYS A 125 -27.18 5.36 8.67
C LYS A 125 -26.55 6.64 8.12
N SER A 126 -25.70 6.56 7.08
CA SER A 126 -25.00 7.74 6.54
C SER A 126 -25.50 8.12 5.15
N SER A 127 -25.73 9.42 4.92
CA SER A 127 -26.11 9.99 3.61
C SER A 127 -25.04 9.85 2.53
N ALA A 128 -23.81 9.44 2.89
CA ALA A 128 -22.70 9.19 1.98
C ALA A 128 -22.93 7.98 1.05
N HIS A 129 -23.86 7.08 1.39
CA HIS A 129 -24.13 5.87 0.60
C HIS A 129 -24.61 6.16 -0.83
N LYS A 130 -25.23 7.33 -1.08
CA LYS A 130 -25.78 7.68 -2.41
C LYS A 130 -24.78 8.32 -3.37
N ARG A 131 -23.61 8.81 -2.91
CA ARG A 131 -22.68 9.61 -3.75
C ARG A 131 -21.43 8.86 -4.23
N HIS A 132 -21.19 7.64 -3.75
CA HIS A 132 -19.92 6.93 -3.96
C HIS A 132 -20.03 5.62 -4.74
N GLN A 133 -21.17 5.34 -5.40
CA GLN A 133 -21.28 4.14 -6.25
C GLN A 133 -20.26 4.11 -7.40
N ASP A 134 -19.73 5.27 -7.81
CA ASP A 134 -18.86 5.38 -8.99
C ASP A 134 -17.35 5.55 -8.71
N LYS A 135 -16.89 5.64 -7.44
CA LYS A 135 -15.48 6.03 -7.15
C LYS A 135 -14.50 4.90 -6.82
N ALA A 136 -14.97 3.68 -6.61
CA ALA A 136 -14.21 2.43 -6.60
C ALA A 136 -15.21 1.36 -6.21
N LEU A 137 -15.22 0.21 -6.88
CA LEU A 137 -16.10 -0.89 -6.48
C LEU A 137 -15.78 -1.24 -5.02
N PHE A 138 -16.70 -0.90 -4.13
CA PHE A 138 -16.58 -1.12 -2.70
C PHE A 138 -16.34 -2.61 -2.41
N ARG A 139 -15.25 -2.96 -1.70
CA ARG A 139 -14.98 -4.33 -1.24
C ARG A 139 -14.99 -4.40 0.29
N PRO A 140 -16.00 -5.07 0.91
CA PRO A 140 -16.10 -5.20 2.36
C PRO A 140 -14.83 -5.77 3.02
N SER A 141 -14.12 -6.67 2.32
CA SER A 141 -12.88 -7.30 2.77
C SER A 141 -11.77 -6.30 3.08
N TYR A 142 -11.83 -5.08 2.56
CA TYR A 142 -10.78 -4.08 2.78
C TYR A 142 -10.94 -3.28 4.08
N GLY A 143 -12.07 -3.44 4.79
CA GLY A 143 -12.28 -2.82 6.11
C GLY A 143 -11.25 -3.24 7.15
N ASP A 144 -10.66 -4.43 7.00
CA ASP A 144 -9.64 -4.97 7.91
C ASP A 144 -8.22 -4.45 7.64
N MET A 145 -8.04 -3.66 6.57
CA MET A 145 -6.74 -3.06 6.22
C MET A 145 -6.19 -2.20 7.36
N GLY A 146 -7.06 -1.44 8.03
CA GLY A 146 -6.65 -0.61 9.17
C GLY A 146 -6.01 -1.43 10.29
N CYS A 147 -6.64 -2.54 10.69
CA CYS A 147 -6.11 -3.41 11.75
C CYS A 147 -4.75 -4.00 11.38
N ARG A 148 -4.57 -4.43 10.13
CA ARG A 148 -3.31 -5.03 9.67
C ARG A 148 -2.18 -4.01 9.50
N LEU A 149 -2.49 -2.78 9.10
CA LEU A 149 -1.53 -1.68 9.03
C LEU A 149 -1.00 -1.30 10.42
N MET A 150 -1.84 -1.40 11.45
CA MET A 150 -1.45 -1.14 12.85
C MET A 150 -0.62 -2.27 13.49
N ALA A 151 -0.47 -3.41 12.82
CA ALA A 151 0.30 -4.55 13.30
C ALA A 151 1.81 -4.46 13.00
N THR A 152 2.31 -3.32 12.50
CA THR A 152 3.75 -3.09 12.31
C THR A 152 4.44 -2.76 13.61
N ILE A 153 5.64 -3.33 13.80
CA ILE A 153 6.39 -3.21 15.06
C ILE A 153 7.11 -1.85 15.19
N SER A 154 7.48 -1.20 14.08
CA SER A 154 8.34 0.00 14.12
C SER A 154 8.26 0.96 12.93
N SER A 155 7.61 0.60 11.82
CA SER A 155 7.60 1.46 10.61
C SER A 155 6.47 2.49 10.65
N PRO A 156 6.72 3.75 10.25
CA PRO A 156 5.69 4.78 10.19
C PRO A 156 4.64 4.47 9.11
N LEU A 157 3.40 4.87 9.37
CA LEU A 157 2.27 4.79 8.45
C LEU A 157 1.93 6.18 7.90
N LEU A 158 1.98 6.34 6.58
CA LEU A 158 1.57 7.56 5.89
C LEU A 158 0.25 7.32 5.14
N MET A 159 -0.78 8.08 5.49
CA MET A 159 -2.06 8.07 4.78
C MET A 159 -2.17 9.27 3.84
N LEU A 160 -2.40 9.00 2.56
CA LEU A 160 -2.58 10.01 1.51
C LEU A 160 -4.03 9.98 1.01
N SER A 161 -4.61 11.16 0.78
CA SER A 161 -5.92 11.31 0.15
C SER A 161 -5.96 12.58 -0.68
N ALA A 162 -6.60 12.50 -1.85
CA ALA A 162 -6.84 13.64 -2.74
C ALA A 162 -8.20 14.32 -2.53
N THR A 163 -9.18 13.64 -1.90
CA THR A 163 -10.55 14.16 -1.73
C THR A 163 -10.91 14.37 -0.26
N CYS A 164 -11.56 15.52 -0.01
CA CYS A 164 -12.31 15.85 1.22
C CYS A 164 -13.68 15.17 1.19
#